data_AF-A0A1W1XW03-F1
#
_entry.id   AF-A0A1W1XW03-F1
#
_cell.length_a   1.000
_cell.length_b   1.000
_cell.length_c   1.000
_cell.angle_alpha   90.00
_cell.angle_beta   90.00
_cell.angle_gamma   90.00
#
_symmetry.space_group_name_H-M   'P 1'
#
loop_
_entity.id
_entity.type
_entity.pdbx_description
1 polymer ?
#
loop_
_entity_poly.entity_id
_entity_poly.type
_entity_poly.pdbx_seq_one_letter_code
_entity_poly.pdbx_strand_id
1 'polypeptide(L)' 'MWFVYICQRGGKLYTGITTDLQHRMTQHKAQLLYYEPHPDKFSAARREKQIKGWRREKKLALCHKKPS' A
#
# COMPACT_ATOMS: atom_id res chain seq x y z
N MET A 1 13.12 -6.62 -4.78
CA MET A 1 12.16 -5.54 -5.07
C MET A 1 11.25 -5.38 -3.85
N TRP A 2 11.04 -4.15 -3.38
CA TRP A 2 10.12 -3.86 -2.27
C TRP A 2 8.84 -3.23 -2.82
N PHE A 3 7.71 -3.53 -2.19
CA PHE A 3 6.42 -2.99 -2.59
C PHE A 3 5.82 -2.20 -1.45
N VAL A 4 5.45 -0.95 -1.71
CA VAL A 4 4.55 -0.19 -0.85
C VAL A 4 3.13 -0.53 -1.26
N TYR A 5 2.25 -0.78 -0.30
CA TYR A 5 0.88 -1.14 -0.61
C TYR A 5 -0.12 -0.45 0.32
N ILE A 6 -1.32 -0.29 -0.20
CA ILE A 6 -2.50 0.11 0.56
C ILE A 6 -3.52 -1.00 0.44
N CYS A 7 -4.00 -1.51 1.57
CA CYS A 7 -5.09 -2.47 1.60
C CYS A 7 -6.21 -2.00 2.51
N GLN A 8 -7.41 -2.51 2.24
CA GLN A 8 -8.58 -2.26 3.05
C GLN A 8 -9.00 -3.54 3.76
N ARG A 9 -9.27 -3.42 5.07
CA ARG A 9 -9.82 -4.49 5.88
C ARG A 9 -10.84 -3.91 6.84
N GLY A 10 -12.08 -4.37 6.78
CA GLY A 10 -13.17 -3.92 7.67
C GLY A 10 -13.38 -2.41 7.67
N GLY A 11 -13.30 -1.75 6.51
CA GLY A 11 -13.50 -0.30 6.38
C GLY A 11 -12.27 0.58 6.74
N LYS A 12 -11.24 0.01 7.37
CA LYS A 12 -9.98 0.71 7.68
C LYS A 12 -8.95 0.51 6.55
N LEU A 13 -8.22 1.58 6.25
CA LEU A 13 -7.11 1.55 5.30
C LEU A 13 -5.81 1.30 6.04
N TYR A 14 -5.06 0.31 5.58
CA TYR A 14 -3.74 -0.04 6.07
C TYR A 14 -2.71 0.25 5.01
N THR A 15 -1.57 0.76 5.44
CA THR A 15 -0.44 1.11 4.58
C THR A 15 0.80 0.42 5.10
N GLY A 16 1.55 -0.24 4.24
CA GLY A 16 2.76 -0.93 4.64
C GLY A 16 3.69 -1.19 3.47
N ILE A 17 4.86 -1.74 3.79
CA ILE A 17 5.82 -2.25 2.80
C ILE A 17 5.95 -3.77 2.95
N THR A 18 6.22 -4.46 1.85
CA THR A 18 6.46 -5.90 1.82
C THR A 18 7.31 -6.27 0.60
N THR A 19 8.07 -7.35 0.68
CA THR A 19 8.67 -7.98 -0.51
C THR A 19 7.72 -9.01 -1.14
N ASP A 20 6.78 -9.54 -0.36
CA ASP A 20 5.78 -10.52 -0.79
C ASP A 20 4.37 -10.00 -0.51
N LEU A 21 3.69 -9.55 -1.57
CA LEU A 21 2.40 -8.89 -1.46
C LEU A 21 1.25 -9.90 -1.52
N GLN A 22 1.36 -10.89 -2.39
CA GLN A 22 0.32 -11.89 -2.65
C GLN A 22 0.09 -12.78 -1.41
N HIS A 23 1.17 -13.23 -0.77
CA HIS A 23 1.08 -14.03 0.45
C HIS A 23 0.44 -13.22 1.60
N ARG A 24 0.82 -11.95 1.73
CA ARG A 24 0.33 -11.06 2.79
C ARG A 24 -1.16 -10.74 2.64
N MET A 25 -1.64 -10.50 1.41
CA MET A 25 -3.06 -10.23 1.17
C MET A 25 -3.93 -11.45 1.46
N THR A 26 -3.45 -12.62 1.01
CA THR A 26 -4.14 -13.91 1.21
C THR A 26 -4.22 -14.25 2.70
N GLN A 27 -3.11 -14.12 3.44
CA GLN A 27 -3.07 -14.43 4.87
C GLN A 27 -4.00 -13.51 5.69
N HIS A 28 -4.05 -12.22 5.37
CA HIS A 28 -4.83 -11.26 6.15
C HIS A 28 -6.26 -11.04 5.64
N LYS A 29 -6.69 -11.77 4.59
CA LYS A 29 -7.97 -11.57 3.88
C LYS A 29 -8.26 -10.09 3.66
N ALA A 30 -7.24 -9.35 3.23
CA ALA A 30 -7.33 -7.91 3.02
C ALA A 30 -7.46 -7.62 1.52
N GLN A 31 -8.30 -6.66 1.16
CA GLN A 31 -8.45 -6.24 -0.22
C GLN A 31 -7.32 -5.28 -0.59
N LEU A 32 -6.46 -5.68 -1.52
CA LEU A 32 -5.45 -4.81 -2.08
C LEU A 32 -6.13 -3.69 -2.88
N LEU A 33 -5.82 -2.44 -2.56
CA LEU A 33 -6.32 -1.28 -3.30
C LEU A 33 -5.23 -0.59 -4.13
N TYR A 34 -3.97 -0.68 -3.70
CA TYR A 34 -2.86 -0.04 -4.37
C TYR A 34 -1.55 -0.75 -4.07
N TYR A 35 -0.65 -0.80 -5.04
CA TYR A 35 0.74 -1.18 -4.84
C TYR A 35 1.70 -0.37 -5.73
N GLU A 36 2.92 -0.18 -5.24
CA GLU A 36 4.00 0.56 -5.91
C GLU A 36 5.33 -0.18 -5.70
N PRO A 37 6.00 -0.64 -6.77
CA PRO A 37 7.32 -1.25 -6.67
C PRO A 37 8.40 -0.19 -6.41
N HIS A 38 9.40 -0.57 -5.63
CA HIS A 38 10.58 0.19 -5.32
C HIS A 38 11.82 -0.70 -5.34
N PRO A 39 12.98 -0.14 -5.75
CA PRO A 39 14.23 -0.89 -5.83
C PRO A 39 14.70 -1.41 -4.47
N ASP A 40 14.56 -0.61 -3.41
CA ASP A 40 15.12 -0.88 -2.09
C ASP A 40 14.15 -0.55 -0.93
N LYS A 41 14.45 -1.13 0.23
CA LYS A 41 13.65 -0.98 1.47
C LYS A 41 13.53 0.49 1.89
N PHE A 42 14.61 1.25 1.75
CA PHE A 42 14.66 2.65 2.18
C PHE A 42 13.73 3.52 1.33
N SER A 43 13.76 3.36 0.01
CA SER A 43 12.85 4.02 -0.92
C SER A 43 11.38 3.69 -0.60
N ALA A 44 11.08 2.41 -0.37
CA ALA A 44 9.75 1.97 0.03
C ALA A 44 9.32 2.56 1.38
N ALA A 45 10.20 2.53 2.40
CA ALA A 45 9.90 3.07 3.73
C ALA A 45 9.68 4.59 3.71
N ARG A 46 10.46 5.34 2.93
CA ARG A 46 10.28 6.78 2.75
C ARG A 46 8.92 7.09 2.15
N ARG A 47 8.50 6.32 1.14
CA ARG A 47 7.20 6.45 0.49
C ARG A 47 6.06 6.06 1.44
N GLU A 48 6.22 4.98 2.20
CA GLU A 48 5.25 4.56 3.20
C GLU A 48 5.03 5.62 4.29
N LYS A 49 6.11 6.26 4.77
CA LYS A 49 6.03 7.38 5.72
C LYS A 49 5.28 8.58 5.12
N GLN A 50 5.52 8.91 3.85
CA GLN A 50 4.77 9.95 3.14
C GLN A 50 3.28 9.63 3.10
N ILE A 51 2.92 8.41 2.69
CA ILE A 51 1.53 7.98 2.57
C ILE A 51 0.87 7.91 3.95
N LYS A 52 1.56 7.44 5.00
CA LYS A 52 1.04 7.39 6.37
C LYS A 52 0.51 8.74 6.83
N GLY A 53 1.26 9.83 6.55
CA GLY A 53 0.87 11.20 6.89
C GLY A 53 -0.25 11.79 6.04
N TRP A 54 -0.71 11.10 4.99
CA TRP A 54 -1.82 11.59 4.17
C TRP A 54 -3.19 11.36 4.83
N ARG A 55 -4.10 12.31 4.61
CA ARG A 55 -5.53 12.15 4.92
C ARG A 55 -6.13 11.00 4.11
N ARG A 56 -7.22 10.42 4.64
CA ARG A 56 -7.93 9.28 4.04
C ARG A 56 -8.31 9.53 2.57
N GLU A 57 -8.82 10.72 2.27
CA GLU A 57 -9.24 11.12 0.92
C GLU A 57 -8.09 11.03 -0.09
N LYS A 58 -6.90 11.52 0.29
CA LYS A 58 -5.71 11.49 -0.57
C LYS A 58 -5.21 10.05 -0.78
N LYS A 59 -5.33 9.18 0.23
CA LYS A 59 -5.02 7.74 0.08
C LYS A 59 -5.99 7.06 -0.89
N LEU A 60 -7.29 7.34 -0.78
CA LEU A 60 -8.30 6.81 -1.69
C LEU A 60 -8.11 7.33 -3.12
N ALA A 61 -7.81 8.62 -3.27
CA ALA A 61 -7.48 9.22 -4.55
C ALA A 61 -6.26 8.55 -5.21
N LEU A 62 -5.25 8.15 -4.42
CA LEU A 62 -4.10 7.41 -4.93
C LEU A 62 -4.51 6.01 -5.44
N CYS A 63 -5.37 5.30 -4.70
CA CYS A 63 -5.91 4.01 -5.15
C CYS A 63 -6.73 4.14 -6.43
N HIS A 64 -7.50 5.22 -6.57
CA HIS A 64 -8.31 5.49 -7.76
C HIS A 64 -7.47 5.99 -8.96
N LYS A 65 -6.23 6.45 -8.72
CA LYS A 65 -5.37 7.07 -9.74
C LYS A 65 -4.49 6.09 -10.52
N LYS A 66 -4.45 4.79 -10.19
CA LYS A 66 -3.69 3.82 -11.00
C LYS A 66 -4.59 3.04 -11.97
N PRO A 67 -4.06 2.81 -13.18
CA PRO A 67 -4.84 2.70 -14.39
C PRO A 67 -5.37 1.29 -14.60
N SER A 68 -6.42 1.20 -15.42
CA SER A 68 -6.83 -0.01 -16.12
C SER A 68 -5.66 -0.70 -16.84
#